data_AF-A0AAD9UJ48-F1
#
_entry.id   AF-A0AAD9UJ48-F1
#
_cell.length_a   1.000
_cell.length_b   1.000
_cell.length_c   1.000
_cell.angle_alpha   90.00
_cell.angle_beta   90.00
_cell.angle_gamma   90.00
#
_symmetry.space_group_name_H-M   'P 1'
#
loop_
_entity.id
_entity.type
_entity.pdbx_description
1 polymer ?
#
loop_
_entity_poly.entity_id
_entity_poly.type
_entity_poly.pdbx_seq_one_letter_code
_entity_poly.pdbx_strand_id
1 'polypeptide(L)'
;MIYIKQIVTLAWEVGCRCSWRTFTTSRAAFAGGKWRLEQGASATGNEYGPLVDIPDWSYADGRPAPLGKGEIARRERRRDSAKRVVELIGEMKFAKKNYARKQKMQEEERNRLISRKLKPRMS
;
A
#
# COMPACT_ATOMS: atom_id res chain seq x y z
N MET A 1 21.38 -41.00 71.13
CA MET A 1 21.57 -39.67 70.51
C MET A 1 21.33 -39.79 69.01
N ILE A 2 20.05 -39.87 68.68
CA ILE A 2 19.52 -39.98 67.32
C ILE A 2 18.85 -38.64 67.05
N TYR A 3 18.88 -38.17 65.80
CA TYR A 3 18.13 -37.02 65.27
C TYR A 3 18.75 -35.62 65.42
N ILE A 4 19.90 -35.36 64.77
CA ILE A 4 20.23 -33.99 64.30
C ILE A 4 20.88 -34.01 62.90
N LYS A 5 20.44 -34.89 62.00
CA LYS A 5 20.91 -34.91 60.59
C LYS A 5 19.76 -35.05 59.57
N GLN A 6 18.58 -34.49 59.85
CA GLN A 6 17.42 -34.64 58.95
C GLN A 6 16.54 -33.40 58.76
N ILE A 7 16.93 -32.24 59.26
CA ILE A 7 16.21 -30.96 59.07
C ILE A 7 17.34 -29.95 58.88
N VAL A 8 17.73 -29.52 57.68
CA VAL A 8 17.04 -28.54 56.84
C VAL A 8 17.52 -28.78 55.40
N THR A 9 16.84 -29.64 54.66
CA THR A 9 16.94 -29.77 53.21
C THR A 9 15.87 -28.92 52.52
N LEU A 10 15.52 -27.76 53.08
CA LEU A 10 14.43 -26.92 52.57
C LEU A 10 14.70 -25.43 52.82
N ALA A 11 15.86 -24.96 52.39
CA ALA A 11 16.13 -23.52 52.27
C ALA A 11 16.29 -23.18 50.78
N TRP A 12 15.13 -23.20 50.11
CA TRP A 12 14.73 -22.13 49.22
C TRP A 12 15.78 -21.68 48.20
N GLU A 13 15.93 -22.48 47.15
CA GLU A 13 16.04 -21.96 45.78
C GLU A 13 14.80 -21.13 45.42
N VAL A 14 14.52 -20.07 46.18
CA VAL A 14 13.69 -18.98 45.67
C VAL A 14 14.65 -18.04 44.98
N GLY A 15 15.17 -18.54 43.85
CA GLY A 15 15.62 -17.67 42.79
C GLY A 15 14.45 -16.74 42.52
N CYS A 16 14.64 -15.47 42.86
CA CYS A 16 13.76 -14.40 42.45
C CYS A 16 13.67 -14.52 40.93
N ARG A 17 12.57 -15.08 40.41
CA ARG A 17 12.19 -14.91 39.02
C ARG A 17 11.82 -13.44 38.90
N CYS A 18 12.82 -12.58 38.81
CA CYS A 18 12.68 -11.30 38.20
C CYS A 18 12.12 -11.60 36.81
N SER A 19 10.81 -11.44 36.62
CA SER A 19 10.25 -11.37 35.28
C SER A 19 10.82 -10.11 34.68
N TRP A 20 12.00 -10.22 34.07
CA TRP A 20 12.49 -9.23 33.14
C TRP A 20 11.40 -9.12 32.09
N ARG A 21 10.56 -8.08 32.19
CA ARG A 21 9.61 -7.73 31.14
C ARG A 21 10.48 -7.39 29.94
N THR A 22 10.71 -8.35 29.06
CA THR A 22 11.40 -8.13 27.81
C THR A 22 10.47 -7.33 26.91
N PHE A 23 10.78 -6.05 26.70
CA PHE A 23 10.14 -5.29 25.64
C PHE A 23 10.74 -5.77 24.31
N THR A 24 9.95 -6.51 23.54
CA THR A 24 10.35 -6.89 22.18
C THR A 24 10.19 -5.66 21.29
N THR A 25 11.27 -5.14 20.73
CA THR A 25 11.23 -4.04 19.73
C THR A 25 10.88 -4.55 18.33
N SER A 26 10.80 -5.87 18.15
CA SER A 26 10.40 -6.50 16.89
C SER A 26 8.96 -6.13 16.54
N ARG A 27 8.75 -5.75 15.28
CA ARG A 27 7.44 -5.40 14.73
C ARG A 27 6.48 -6.57 14.93
N ALA A 28 5.26 -6.31 15.42
CA ALA A 28 4.23 -7.34 15.53
C ALA A 28 4.02 -8.01 14.15
N ALA A 29 4.33 -9.29 14.06
CA ALA A 29 4.06 -10.06 12.84
C ALA A 29 2.56 -10.35 12.80
N PHE A 30 1.83 -9.67 11.92
CA PHE A 30 0.42 -9.96 11.70
C PHE A 30 0.28 -11.35 11.06
N ALA A 31 -0.24 -12.31 11.83
CA ALA A 31 -0.50 -13.65 11.33
C ALA A 31 -1.46 -13.61 10.13
N GLY A 32 -1.21 -14.45 9.13
CA GLY A 32 -2.07 -14.61 7.96
C GLY A 32 -1.99 -13.50 6.91
N GLY A 33 -1.04 -12.56 7.00
CA GLY A 33 -0.92 -11.45 6.04
C GLY A 33 -0.70 -11.91 4.58
N LYS A 34 0.15 -12.93 4.37
CA LYS A 34 0.39 -13.50 3.04
C LYS A 34 -0.88 -14.11 2.43
N TRP A 35 -1.60 -14.90 3.21
CA TRP A 35 -2.86 -15.50 2.77
C TRP A 35 -3.91 -14.43 2.44
N ARG A 36 -4.05 -13.37 3.25
CA ARG A 36 -4.96 -12.25 2.94
C ARG A 36 -4.61 -11.56 1.62
N LEU A 37 -3.33 -11.32 1.35
CA LEU A 37 -2.88 -10.75 0.07
C LEU A 37 -3.20 -11.67 -1.11
N GLU A 38 -3.00 -12.99 -0.96
CA GLU A 38 -3.37 -13.98 -1.97
C GLU A 38 -4.88 -13.97 -2.26
N GLN A 39 -5.72 -13.67 -1.25
CA GLN A 39 -7.16 -13.49 -1.40
C GLN A 39 -7.59 -12.08 -1.83
N GLY A 40 -6.64 -11.16 -2.12
CA GLY A 40 -6.95 -9.79 -2.52
C GLY A 40 -7.45 -8.88 -1.38
N ALA A 41 -7.24 -9.25 -0.13
CA ALA A 41 -7.53 -8.44 1.06
C ALA A 41 -6.30 -7.70 1.57
N SER A 42 -6.50 -6.73 2.47
CA SER A 42 -5.38 -6.00 3.08
C SER A 42 -4.51 -6.91 3.95
N ALA A 43 -3.19 -6.72 3.92
CA ALA A 43 -2.25 -7.52 4.70
C ALA A 43 -2.53 -7.41 6.21
N THR A 44 -2.85 -6.20 6.67
CA THR A 44 -3.14 -5.88 8.08
C THR A 44 -4.59 -6.21 8.47
N GLY A 45 -5.54 -6.23 7.53
CA GLY A 45 -6.98 -6.40 7.77
C GLY A 45 -7.74 -5.09 8.05
N ASN A 46 -7.03 -4.03 8.48
CA ASN A 46 -7.62 -2.75 8.90
C ASN A 46 -7.37 -1.58 7.93
N GLU A 47 -6.87 -1.84 6.73
CA GLU A 47 -6.54 -0.75 5.77
C GLU A 47 -7.74 -0.36 4.92
N TYR A 48 -8.46 -1.36 4.41
CA TYR A 48 -9.64 -1.21 3.57
C TYR A 48 -10.51 -2.46 3.71
N GLY A 49 -11.80 -2.33 3.41
CA GLY A 49 -12.75 -3.43 3.43
C GLY A 49 -13.92 -3.19 4.40
N PRO A 50 -14.85 -4.16 4.48
CA PRO A 50 -16.12 -3.98 5.19
C PRO A 50 -15.93 -3.66 6.68
N LEU A 51 -14.89 -4.20 7.31
CA LEU A 51 -14.59 -3.93 8.72
C LEU A 51 -14.27 -2.45 9.02
N VAL A 52 -13.80 -1.69 8.02
CA VAL A 52 -13.28 -0.32 8.19
C VAL A 52 -14.14 0.72 7.49
N ASP A 53 -14.77 0.33 6.37
CA ASP A 53 -15.57 1.23 5.54
C ASP A 53 -17.05 1.27 5.95
N ILE A 54 -17.55 0.28 6.70
CA ILE A 54 -18.92 0.24 7.22
C ILE A 54 -18.97 0.92 8.58
N PRO A 55 -20.00 1.73 8.89
CA PRO A 55 -20.14 2.32 10.23
C PRO A 55 -20.49 1.25 11.27
N ASP A 56 -19.88 1.36 12.45
CA ASP A 56 -20.11 0.43 13.57
C ASP A 56 -21.52 0.54 14.18
N TRP A 57 -22.26 1.61 13.87
CA TRP A 57 -23.60 1.87 14.40
C TRP A 57 -24.44 2.71 13.43
N SER A 58 -25.75 2.71 13.65
CA SER A 58 -26.73 3.58 13.00
C SER A 58 -27.78 4.03 14.02
N TYR A 59 -28.54 5.09 13.70
CA TYR A 59 -29.67 5.48 14.54
C TYR A 59 -30.78 4.41 14.47
N ALA A 60 -31.57 4.28 15.53
CA ALA A 60 -32.70 3.33 15.57
C ALA A 60 -33.74 3.59 14.46
N ASP A 61 -33.89 4.87 14.06
CA ASP A 61 -34.74 5.30 12.95
C ASP A 61 -34.21 4.89 11.56
N GLY A 62 -33.04 4.25 11.49
CA GLY A 62 -32.38 3.87 10.24
C GLY A 62 -31.55 4.98 9.59
N ARG A 63 -31.41 6.14 10.23
CA ARG A 63 -30.50 7.21 9.75
C ARG A 63 -29.05 6.72 9.84
N PRO A 64 -28.20 7.03 8.85
CA PRO A 64 -26.80 6.65 8.89
C PRO A 64 -26.06 7.43 9.99
N ALA A 65 -25.00 6.82 10.54
CA ALA A 65 -24.09 7.53 11.43
C ALA A 65 -23.39 8.69 10.69
N PRO A 66 -23.13 9.81 11.39
CA PRO A 66 -22.30 10.87 10.83
C PRO A 66 -20.88 10.36 10.54
N LEU A 67 -20.25 10.89 9.49
CA LEU A 67 -18.92 10.47 9.07
C LEU A 67 -17.86 10.87 10.11
N GLY A 68 -17.00 9.92 10.47
CA GLY A 68 -15.86 10.18 11.34
C GLY A 68 -14.76 10.97 10.62
N LYS A 69 -13.98 11.77 11.37
CA LYS A 69 -12.85 12.56 10.83
C LYS A 69 -11.85 11.69 10.04
N GLY A 70 -11.53 10.51 10.56
CA GLY A 70 -10.60 9.58 9.90
C GLY A 70 -11.15 9.04 8.58
N GLU A 71 -12.46 8.79 8.51
CA GLU A 71 -13.12 8.34 7.29
C GLU A 71 -13.14 9.43 6.22
N ILE A 72 -13.46 10.68 6.61
CA ILE A 72 -13.39 11.85 5.73
C ILE A 72 -11.99 11.98 5.12
N ALA A 73 -10.95 11.94 5.96
CA ALA A 73 -9.56 12.02 5.51
C ALA A 73 -9.15 10.84 4.62
N ARG A 74 -9.68 9.63 4.84
CA ARG A 74 -9.46 8.48 3.94
C ARG A 74 -10.13 8.70 2.58
N ARG A 75 -11.37 9.18 2.57
CA ARG A 75 -12.12 9.46 1.34
C ARG A 75 -11.44 10.55 0.51
N GLU A 76 -10.97 11.62 1.15
CA GLU A 76 -10.25 12.70 0.47
C GLU A 76 -8.95 12.21 -0.16
N ARG A 77 -8.11 11.50 0.61
CA ARG A 77 -6.89 10.88 0.07
C ARG A 77 -7.16 9.97 -1.13
N ARG A 78 -8.20 9.14 -1.07
CA ARG A 78 -8.61 8.29 -2.21
C ARG A 78 -8.97 9.12 -3.44
N ARG A 79 -9.70 10.24 -3.26
CA ARG A 79 -10.04 11.15 -4.37
C ARG A 79 -8.80 11.78 -4.98
N ASP A 80 -7.86 12.24 -4.16
CA ASP A 80 -6.65 12.91 -4.65
C ASP A 80 -5.73 11.93 -5.39
N SER A 81 -5.59 10.71 -4.88
CA SER A 81 -4.90 9.63 -5.60
C SER A 81 -5.56 9.34 -6.95
N ALA A 82 -6.89 9.22 -7.00
CA ALA A 82 -7.61 8.95 -8.24
C ALA A 82 -7.46 10.09 -9.27
N LYS A 83 -7.56 11.35 -8.83
CA LYS A 83 -7.34 12.53 -9.68
C LYS A 83 -5.95 12.50 -10.31
N ARG A 84 -4.92 12.24 -9.50
CA ARG A 84 -3.53 12.17 -9.98
C ARG A 84 -3.33 11.05 -11.01
N VAL A 85 -3.93 9.87 -10.80
CA VAL A 85 -3.85 8.77 -11.77
C VAL A 85 -4.45 9.17 -13.12
N VAL A 86 -5.62 9.82 -13.12
CA VAL A 86 -6.29 10.27 -14.35
C VAL A 86 -5.45 11.31 -15.08
N GLU A 87 -4.90 12.28 -14.35
CA GLU A 87 -4.00 13.32 -14.88
C GLU A 87 -2.79 12.71 -15.58
N LEU A 88 -2.04 11.83 -14.90
CA LEU A 88 -0.84 11.18 -15.44
C LEU A 88 -1.15 10.34 -16.69
N ILE A 89 -2.30 9.65 -16.71
CA ILE A 89 -2.74 8.91 -17.91
C ILE A 89 -3.03 9.88 -19.07
N GLY A 90 -3.62 11.04 -18.77
CA GLY A 90 -3.87 12.10 -19.74
C GLY A 90 -2.58 12.63 -20.36
N GLU A 91 -1.60 12.97 -19.51
CA GLU A 91 -0.27 13.45 -19.94
C GLU A 91 0.45 12.42 -20.82
N MET A 92 0.45 11.15 -20.40
CA MET A 92 1.08 10.06 -21.16
C MET A 92 0.42 9.89 -22.54
N LYS A 93 -0.92 9.89 -22.60
CA LYS A 93 -1.66 9.80 -23.86
C LYS A 93 -1.33 10.98 -24.78
N PHE A 94 -1.29 12.19 -24.23
CA PHE A 94 -0.94 13.40 -24.96
C PHE A 94 0.50 13.34 -25.52
N ALA A 95 1.47 12.95 -24.70
CA ALA A 95 2.86 12.79 -25.10
C ALA A 95 3.01 11.79 -26.25
N LYS A 96 2.35 10.61 -26.15
CA LYS A 96 2.36 9.59 -27.20
C LYS A 96 1.78 10.12 -28.51
N LYS A 97 0.63 10.82 -28.46
CA LYS A 97 -0.01 11.42 -29.64
C LYS A 97 0.90 12.47 -30.30
N ASN A 98 1.50 13.33 -29.50
CA ASN A 98 2.40 14.38 -30.00
C ASN A 98 3.67 13.80 -30.62
N TYR A 99 4.26 12.77 -30.00
CA TYR A 99 5.43 12.09 -30.55
C TYR A 99 5.11 11.48 -31.91
N ALA A 100 3.99 10.74 -32.02
CA ALA A 100 3.55 10.17 -33.29
C ALA A 100 3.32 11.25 -34.36
N ARG A 101 2.71 12.39 -33.99
CA ARG A 101 2.52 13.53 -34.89
C ARG A 101 3.86 14.10 -35.38
N LYS A 102 4.84 14.29 -34.47
CA LYS A 102 6.17 14.79 -34.83
C LYS A 102 6.90 13.86 -35.80
N GLN A 103 6.85 12.55 -35.57
CA GLN A 103 7.46 11.57 -36.46
C GLN A 103 6.86 11.62 -37.86
N LYS A 104 5.52 11.67 -37.97
CA LYS A 104 4.83 11.82 -39.26
C LYS A 104 5.25 13.09 -40.01
N MET A 105 5.29 14.23 -39.31
CA MET A 105 5.72 15.50 -39.92
C MET A 105 7.17 15.42 -40.42
N GLN A 106 8.07 14.81 -39.67
CA GLN A 106 9.47 14.62 -40.09
C GLN A 106 9.60 13.71 -41.31
N GLU A 107 8.80 12.64 -41.37
CA GLU A 107 8.76 11.73 -42.50
C GLU A 107 8.18 12.39 -43.75
N GLU A 108 7.08 13.13 -43.61
CA GLU A 108 6.48 13.94 -44.68
C GLU A 108 7.46 14.99 -45.22
N GLU A 109 8.17 15.69 -44.32
CA GLU A 109 9.19 16.66 -44.70
C GLU A 109 10.37 16.00 -45.42
N ARG A 110 10.87 14.87 -44.91
CA ARG A 110 11.93 14.09 -45.56
C ARG A 110 11.49 13.65 -46.95
N ASN A 111 10.27 13.14 -47.10
CA ASN A 111 9.71 12.71 -48.38
C ASN A 111 9.57 13.90 -49.35
N ARG A 112 9.14 15.07 -48.85
CA ARG A 112 9.06 16.31 -49.63
C ARG A 112 10.44 16.80 -50.09
N LEU A 113 11.46 16.67 -49.24
CA LEU A 113 12.83 17.02 -49.61
C LEU A 113 13.39 16.06 -50.66
N ILE A 114 13.15 14.75 -50.51
CA ILE A 114 13.56 13.73 -51.49
C ILE A 114 12.88 13.97 -52.84
N SER A 115 11.57 14.24 -52.86
CA SER A 115 10.83 14.45 -54.11
C SER A 115 11.27 15.70 -54.88
N ARG A 116 11.79 16.72 -54.18
CA ARG A 116 12.35 17.94 -54.78
C ARG A 116 13.77 17.76 -55.31
N LYS A 117 14.47 16.66 -55.00
CA LYS A 117 15.83 16.44 -55.51
C LYS A 117 15.82 16.22 -57.02
N LEU A 118 16.81 16.80 -57.69
CA LEU A 118 17.02 16.62 -59.13
C LEU A 118 17.41 15.17 -59.44
N LYS A 119 17.02 14.71 -60.64
CA LYS A 119 17.39 13.37 -61.12
C LYS A 119 18.92 13.26 -61.29
N PRO A 120 19.50 12.08 -61.06
CA PRO A 120 20.92 11.87 -61.25
C PRO A 120 21.30 12.05 -62.72
N ARG A 121 22.52 12.53 -62.96
CA ARG A 121 23.09 12.68 -64.30
C ARG A 121 23.37 11.28 -64.86
N MET A 122 22.83 10.96 -66.04
CA MET A 122 23.04 9.66 -66.67
C MET A 122 24.45 9.57 -67.26
N SER A 123 25.11 8.43 -67.04
CA SER A 123 26.41 8.05 -67.62
C SER A 123 26.23 7.43 -68.99
#